data_AF-A0AAU8K4J9-F1
#
_entry.id   AF-A0AAU8K4J9-F1
#
_cell.length_a   1.000
_cell.length_b   1.000
_cell.length_c   1.000
_cell.angle_alpha   90.00
_cell.angle_beta   90.00
_cell.angle_gamma   90.00
#
_symmetry.space_group_name_H-M   'P 1'
#
loop_
_entity.id
_entity.type
_entity.pdbx_description
1 polymer ?
#
loop_
_entity_poly.entity_id
_entity_poly.type
_entity_poly.pdbx_seq_one_letter_code
_entity_poly.pdbx_strand_id
1 'polypeptide(L)'
;MRKSIPAVLFAAAVAATAAGTTLAGSGSAPAAAPAAPAAAQPAAPAAGQASAAPHVLDFAQGLKNSPKKLPAQGTPAPQPPGVDGCDHAYGTAGQCVPAVFPPGVGTSAAERCTWLKDHGLKDVKVKEQKNAADKDKLKLDRNKDGIACGAGD
;
A
#
# COMPACT_ATOMS: atom_id res chain seq x y z
N MET A 1 -23.43 -11.36 56.72
CA MET A 1 -22.11 -11.05 57.31
C MET A 1 -21.21 -10.56 56.18
N ARG A 2 -20.93 -9.25 56.16
CA ARG A 2 -20.14 -8.55 55.14
C ARG A 2 -18.66 -8.58 55.55
N LYS A 3 -17.77 -9.03 54.68
CA LYS A 3 -16.29 -8.91 54.80
C LYS A 3 -15.79 -8.54 53.40
N SER A 4 -15.66 -7.24 53.12
CA SER A 4 -14.42 -6.44 53.20
C SER A 4 -13.41 -6.77 52.11
N ILE A 5 -13.36 -5.87 51.13
CA ILE A 5 -12.34 -5.66 50.11
C ILE A 5 -11.13 -4.95 50.75
N PRO A 6 -9.91 -5.10 50.22
CA PRO A 6 -9.07 -3.93 50.06
C PRO A 6 -8.66 -3.73 48.60
N ALA A 7 -8.96 -2.52 48.13
CA ALA A 7 -8.40 -1.91 46.96
C ALA A 7 -6.91 -1.63 47.23
N VAL A 8 -6.05 -1.90 46.26
CA VAL A 8 -4.70 -1.36 46.26
C VAL A 8 -4.55 -0.53 45.00
N LEU A 9 -4.73 0.78 45.22
CA LEU A 9 -4.27 1.86 44.36
C LEU A 9 -2.75 1.86 44.39
N PHE A 10 -2.11 1.77 43.22
CA PHE A 10 -0.78 2.33 43.04
C PHE A 10 -0.83 3.30 41.88
N ALA A 11 -0.86 4.58 42.26
CA ALA A 11 -0.45 5.68 41.40
C ALA A 11 1.08 5.69 41.35
N ALA A 12 1.65 5.72 40.15
CA ALA A 12 3.00 6.21 39.92
C ALA A 12 2.97 7.12 38.69
N ALA A 13 3.07 8.41 38.96
CA ALA A 13 3.39 9.43 37.98
C ALA A 13 4.91 9.49 37.77
N VAL A 14 5.32 10.43 36.90
CA VAL A 14 6.68 10.97 36.67
C VAL A 14 7.49 10.28 35.57
N ALA A 15 7.55 10.91 34.40
CA ALA A 15 8.69 11.73 33.98
C ALA A 15 8.69 11.88 32.44
N ALA A 16 8.38 13.08 31.96
CA ALA A 16 8.72 13.47 30.61
C ALA A 16 10.24 13.74 30.53
N THR A 17 10.94 13.04 29.65
CA THR A 17 12.26 13.46 29.14
C THR A 17 12.20 13.53 27.63
N ALA A 18 11.95 14.76 27.14
CA ALA A 18 12.18 15.13 25.76
C ALA A 18 13.69 15.23 25.53
N ALA A 19 14.31 14.14 25.07
CA ALA A 19 15.67 14.18 24.53
C ALA A 19 15.59 14.56 23.05
N GLY A 20 15.74 15.87 22.78
CA GLY A 20 15.89 16.40 21.43
C GLY A 20 17.12 15.79 20.76
N THR A 21 16.90 15.00 19.71
CA THR A 21 17.96 14.54 18.83
C THR A 21 18.24 15.65 17.82
N THR A 22 19.34 16.38 18.01
CA THR A 22 19.89 17.29 17.02
C THR A 22 20.47 16.45 15.87
N LEU A 23 19.72 16.31 14.77
CA LEU A 23 20.29 15.88 13.50
C LEU A 23 21.13 17.04 12.95
N ALA A 24 22.42 16.99 13.25
CA ALA A 24 23.42 17.77 12.55
C ALA A 24 23.40 17.37 11.07
N GLY A 25 22.89 18.28 10.23
CA GLY A 25 22.91 18.13 8.79
C GLY A 25 24.34 18.18 8.26
N SER A 26 24.81 17.04 7.77
CA SER A 26 25.94 16.99 6.85
C SER A 26 25.45 17.46 5.48
N GLY A 27 25.37 18.78 5.30
CA GLY A 27 25.14 19.40 4.01
C GLY A 27 26.35 19.17 3.12
N SER A 28 26.29 18.16 2.26
CA SER A 28 27.17 18.04 1.11
C SER A 28 26.98 19.26 0.23
N ALA A 29 27.97 20.15 0.19
CA ALA A 29 27.99 21.26 -0.74
C ALA A 29 27.99 20.70 -2.18
N PRO A 30 27.04 21.06 -3.06
CA PRO A 30 27.18 20.75 -4.46
C PRO A 30 28.34 21.57 -5.03
N ALA A 31 29.31 20.89 -5.63
CA ALA A 31 30.32 21.53 -6.45
C ALA A 31 29.62 22.28 -7.60
N ALA A 32 29.95 23.56 -7.75
CA ALA A 32 29.39 24.41 -8.77
C ALA A 32 29.73 23.86 -10.17
N ALA A 33 28.71 23.46 -10.91
CA ALA A 33 28.84 23.20 -12.34
C ALA A 33 29.15 24.53 -13.07
N PRO A 34 30.03 24.54 -14.09
CA PRO A 34 30.27 25.74 -14.88
C PRO A 34 28.98 26.19 -15.56
N ALA A 35 28.70 27.50 -15.49
CA ALA A 35 27.51 28.11 -16.06
C ALA A 35 27.46 27.86 -17.58
N ALA A 36 26.36 27.26 -18.04
CA ALA A 36 26.03 27.24 -19.46
C ALA A 36 25.84 28.68 -19.97
N PRO A 37 26.27 29.01 -21.20
CA PRO A 37 26.02 30.33 -21.77
C PRO A 37 24.51 30.56 -21.84
N ALA A 38 24.08 31.69 -21.29
CA ALA A 38 22.68 32.10 -21.28
C ALA A 38 22.16 32.21 -22.73
N ALA A 39 21.27 31.29 -23.10
CA ALA A 39 20.47 31.45 -24.30
C ALA A 39 19.59 32.69 -24.11
N ALA A 40 19.70 33.66 -25.02
CA ALA A 40 18.85 34.84 -25.01
C ALA A 40 17.38 34.41 -25.16
N GLN A 41 16.61 34.54 -24.08
CA GLN A 41 15.16 34.36 -24.14
C GLN A 41 14.56 35.54 -24.91
N PRO A 42 13.67 35.32 -25.89
CA PRO A 42 12.89 36.39 -26.47
C PRO A 42 12.11 37.12 -25.37
N ALA A 43 12.14 38.45 -25.39
CA ALA A 43 11.38 39.25 -24.44
C ALA A 43 9.89 38.87 -24.55
N ALA A 44 9.33 38.37 -23.46
CA ALA A 44 7.89 38.17 -23.36
C ALA A 44 7.21 39.54 -23.48
N PRO A 45 6.13 39.69 -24.28
CA PRO A 45 5.35 40.91 -24.25
C PRO A 45 4.87 41.13 -22.81
N ALA A 46 4.98 42.37 -22.32
CA ALA A 46 4.52 42.74 -20.99
C ALA A 46 3.02 42.45 -20.89
N ALA A 47 2.70 41.26 -20.38
CA ALA A 47 1.35 40.92 -20.01
C ALA A 47 1.00 41.82 -18.84
N GLY A 48 0.18 42.84 -19.08
CA GLY A 48 -0.65 43.39 -18.03
C GLY A 48 -1.25 42.19 -17.30
N GLN A 49 -1.04 42.12 -15.99
CA GLN A 49 -1.48 41.01 -15.15
C GLN A 49 -3.02 41.05 -15.06
N ALA A 50 -3.69 40.71 -16.15
CA ALA A 50 -5.03 40.18 -16.09
C ALA A 50 -4.88 38.81 -15.42
N SER A 51 -5.20 38.76 -14.14
CA SER A 51 -5.38 37.49 -13.43
C SER A 51 -6.25 36.60 -14.32
N ALA A 52 -5.72 35.45 -14.76
CA ALA A 52 -6.45 34.53 -15.61
C ALA A 52 -7.75 34.16 -14.88
N ALA A 53 -8.90 34.55 -15.45
CA ALA A 53 -10.17 34.19 -14.88
C ALA A 53 -10.29 32.66 -14.81
N PRO A 54 -10.88 32.09 -13.75
CA PRO A 54 -11.09 30.65 -13.67
C PRO A 54 -11.90 30.20 -14.88
N HIS A 55 -11.52 29.06 -15.48
CA HIS A 55 -12.36 28.41 -16.49
C HIS A 55 -13.65 27.95 -15.82
N VAL A 56 -14.72 28.72 -16.01
CA VAL A 56 -16.06 28.37 -15.57
C VAL A 56 -16.71 27.50 -16.63
N LEU A 57 -17.19 26.33 -16.22
CA LEU A 57 -17.97 25.43 -17.07
C LEU A 57 -19.44 25.80 -16.94
N ASP A 58 -20.00 26.53 -17.91
CA ASP A 58 -21.39 27.03 -17.88
C ASP A 58 -22.44 25.93 -17.66
N PHE A 59 -22.18 24.71 -18.13
CA PHE A 59 -23.10 23.58 -17.93
C PHE A 59 -23.27 23.20 -16.45
N ALA A 60 -22.30 23.53 -15.60
CA ALA A 60 -22.32 23.23 -14.17
C ALA A 60 -23.06 24.31 -13.36
N GLN A 61 -23.36 25.46 -13.94
CA GLN A 61 -23.96 26.62 -13.24
C GLN A 61 -25.48 26.52 -13.07
N GLY A 62 -26.11 25.47 -13.58
CA GLY A 62 -27.56 25.33 -13.55
C GLY A 62 -28.04 23.92 -13.83
N LEU A 63 -27.62 22.95 -13.01
CA LEU A 63 -28.19 21.61 -13.06
C LEU A 63 -29.67 21.70 -12.67
N LYS A 64 -30.55 21.68 -13.69
CA LYS A 64 -32.01 21.76 -13.53
C LYS A 64 -32.62 20.53 -12.87
N ASN A 65 -31.90 19.41 -12.88
CA ASN A 65 -32.39 18.13 -12.41
C ASN A 65 -31.49 17.59 -11.31
N SER A 66 -32.12 16.96 -10.31
CA SER A 66 -31.41 16.18 -9.30
C SER A 66 -30.62 15.04 -9.96
N PRO A 67 -29.44 14.69 -9.41
CA PRO A 67 -28.67 13.55 -9.88
C PRO A 67 -29.53 12.28 -9.82
N LYS A 68 -29.46 11.47 -10.88
CA LYS A 68 -30.12 10.15 -10.89
C LYS A 68 -29.57 9.30 -9.76
N LYS A 69 -30.46 8.55 -9.11
CA LYS A 69 -30.07 7.56 -8.11
C LYS A 69 -29.18 6.50 -8.76
N LEU A 70 -28.08 6.14 -8.11
CA LEU A 70 -27.23 5.04 -8.56
C LEU A 70 -28.08 3.75 -8.64
N PRO A 71 -27.85 2.91 -9.65
CA PRO A 71 -28.46 1.59 -9.69
C PRO A 71 -28.06 0.79 -8.44
N ALA A 72 -28.87 -0.20 -8.09
CA ALA A 72 -28.50 -1.13 -7.05
C ALA A 72 -27.19 -1.86 -7.43
N GLN A 73 -26.40 -2.23 -6.42
CA GLN A 73 -25.18 -2.98 -6.62
C GLN A 73 -25.51 -4.28 -7.36
N GLY A 74 -24.83 -4.51 -8.49
CA GLY A 74 -25.06 -5.69 -9.32
C GLY A 74 -24.62 -6.98 -8.61
N THR A 75 -25.19 -8.11 -9.04
CA THR A 75 -24.75 -9.43 -8.59
C THR A 75 -23.34 -9.70 -9.14
N PRO A 76 -22.37 -10.08 -8.29
CA PRO A 76 -21.05 -10.48 -8.76
C PRO A 76 -21.15 -11.68 -9.71
N ALA A 77 -20.54 -11.57 -10.89
CA ALA A 77 -20.39 -12.70 -11.80
C ALA A 77 -19.29 -13.64 -11.28
N PRO A 78 -19.54 -14.96 -11.15
CA PRO A 78 -18.49 -15.91 -10.79
C PRO A 78 -17.38 -15.86 -11.84
N GLN A 79 -16.15 -15.55 -11.43
CA GLN A 79 -14.98 -15.65 -12.29
C GLN A 79 -14.29 -17.01 -12.06
N PRO A 80 -13.90 -17.73 -13.12
CA PRO A 80 -13.03 -18.89 -12.99
C PRO A 80 -11.73 -18.54 -12.24
N PRO A 81 -11.16 -19.47 -11.45
CA PRO A 81 -9.89 -19.24 -10.79
C PRO A 81 -8.78 -18.95 -11.82
N GLY A 82 -8.07 -17.84 -11.65
CA GLY A 82 -6.91 -17.47 -12.46
C GLY A 82 -7.17 -16.53 -13.64
N VAL A 83 -8.42 -16.06 -13.86
CA VAL A 83 -8.72 -15.04 -14.89
C VAL A 83 -7.99 -13.73 -14.61
N ASP A 84 -7.81 -13.41 -13.34
CA ASP A 84 -7.19 -12.17 -12.87
C ASP A 84 -5.64 -12.27 -12.83
N GLY A 85 -5.08 -13.42 -13.19
CA GLY A 85 -3.65 -13.73 -13.02
C GLY A 85 -3.22 -13.94 -11.56
N CYS A 86 -4.17 -13.83 -10.61
CA CYS A 86 -3.95 -14.05 -9.19
C CYS A 86 -4.30 -15.49 -8.79
N ASP A 87 -3.49 -16.09 -7.92
CA ASP A 87 -3.83 -17.32 -7.21
C ASP A 87 -4.65 -16.98 -5.96
N HIS A 88 -5.93 -17.34 -6.01
CA HIS A 88 -6.89 -17.07 -4.94
C HIS A 88 -6.75 -17.98 -3.73
N ALA A 89 -5.92 -19.01 -3.77
CA ALA A 89 -5.63 -19.88 -2.62
C ALA A 89 -4.80 -19.15 -1.54
N TYR A 90 -4.13 -18.06 -1.92
CA TYR A 90 -3.28 -17.26 -1.05
C TYR A 90 -3.89 -15.88 -0.78
N GLY A 91 -3.56 -15.34 0.39
CA GLY A 91 -3.89 -14.00 0.82
C GLY A 91 -5.33 -13.80 1.28
N THR A 92 -5.70 -12.53 1.45
CA THR A 92 -7.07 -12.10 1.74
C THR A 92 -7.77 -11.64 0.47
N ALA A 93 -9.05 -11.26 0.54
CA ALA A 93 -9.85 -10.85 -0.64
C ALA A 93 -9.24 -9.67 -1.44
N GLY A 94 -8.36 -8.87 -0.83
CA GLY A 94 -7.67 -7.74 -1.48
C GLY A 94 -6.21 -7.99 -1.85
N GLN A 95 -5.68 -9.20 -1.62
CA GLN A 95 -4.30 -9.55 -1.93
C GLN A 95 -4.24 -10.42 -3.18
N CYS A 96 -3.39 -10.03 -4.13
CA CYS A 96 -3.12 -10.79 -5.34
C CYS A 96 -1.73 -11.42 -5.25
N VAL A 97 -1.66 -12.73 -5.09
CA VAL A 97 -0.42 -13.48 -5.32
C VAL A 97 -0.41 -13.90 -6.80
N PRO A 98 0.65 -13.64 -7.58
CA PRO A 98 0.69 -14.05 -8.97
C PRO A 98 0.60 -15.58 -9.09
N ALA A 99 -0.30 -16.07 -9.95
CA ALA A 99 -0.35 -17.48 -10.32
C ALA A 99 0.90 -17.90 -11.13
N VAL A 100 1.52 -16.93 -11.82
CA VAL A 100 2.78 -17.10 -12.54
C VAL A 100 3.70 -15.94 -12.15
N PHE A 101 4.88 -16.27 -11.64
CA PHE A 101 5.88 -15.27 -11.27
C PHE A 101 6.60 -14.71 -12.51
N PRO A 102 7.05 -13.45 -12.48
CA PRO A 102 7.84 -12.86 -13.56
C PRO A 102 9.09 -13.68 -13.90
N PRO A 103 9.56 -13.63 -15.16
CA PRO A 103 10.83 -14.25 -15.52
C PRO A 103 11.97 -13.67 -14.66
N GLY A 104 12.84 -14.55 -14.17
CA GLY A 104 13.94 -14.18 -13.27
C GLY A 104 13.63 -14.39 -11.79
N VAL A 105 12.36 -14.59 -11.40
CA VAL A 105 12.02 -15.12 -10.08
C VAL A 105 12.20 -16.64 -10.12
N GLY A 106 13.06 -17.17 -9.25
CA GLY A 106 13.32 -18.60 -9.21
C GLY A 106 12.09 -19.43 -8.81
N THR A 107 12.24 -20.74 -8.94
CA THR A 107 11.13 -21.69 -8.70
C THR A 107 11.01 -22.12 -7.25
N SER A 108 11.98 -21.78 -6.40
CA SER A 108 11.94 -22.13 -4.98
C SER A 108 10.94 -21.27 -4.21
N ALA A 109 10.40 -21.82 -3.13
CA ALA A 109 9.54 -21.08 -2.21
C ALA A 109 10.26 -19.83 -1.67
N ALA A 110 11.52 -19.97 -1.27
CA ALA A 110 12.33 -18.89 -0.73
C ALA A 110 12.50 -17.72 -1.72
N GLU A 111 12.81 -17.98 -3.00
CA GLU A 111 12.97 -16.93 -4.02
C GLU A 111 11.64 -16.23 -4.30
N ARG A 112 10.56 -17.00 -4.44
CA ARG A 112 9.20 -16.45 -4.64
C ARG A 112 8.74 -15.65 -3.44
N CYS A 113 9.02 -16.11 -2.23
CA CYS A 113 8.69 -15.42 -0.99
C CYS A 113 9.53 -14.16 -0.79
N THR A 114 10.78 -14.16 -1.27
CA THR A 114 11.60 -12.94 -1.32
C THR A 114 10.95 -11.92 -2.24
N TRP A 115 10.58 -12.32 -3.45
CA TRP A 115 9.86 -11.46 -4.39
C TRP A 115 8.55 -10.94 -3.79
N LEU A 116 7.74 -11.80 -3.17
CA LEU A 116 6.48 -11.40 -2.54
C LEU A 116 6.72 -10.36 -1.44
N LYS A 117 7.74 -10.54 -0.59
CA LYS A 117 8.11 -9.60 0.47
C LYS A 117 8.53 -8.24 -0.11
N ASP A 118 9.35 -8.22 -1.16
CA ASP A 118 9.78 -6.99 -1.83
C ASP A 118 8.59 -6.23 -2.44
N HIS A 119 7.53 -6.95 -2.80
CA HIS A 119 6.28 -6.41 -3.34
C HIS A 119 5.20 -6.17 -2.26
N GLY A 120 5.56 -6.23 -0.97
CA GLY A 120 4.67 -5.89 0.15
C GLY A 120 3.71 -7.00 0.59
N LEU A 121 3.86 -8.21 0.05
CA LEU A 121 3.09 -9.40 0.40
C LEU A 121 3.89 -10.24 1.40
N LYS A 122 3.74 -9.93 2.68
CA LYS A 122 4.31 -10.70 3.79
C LYS A 122 3.23 -11.52 4.49
N ASP A 123 3.63 -12.66 5.07
CA ASP A 123 2.78 -13.53 5.90
C ASP A 123 1.44 -13.86 5.23
N VAL A 124 1.52 -14.42 4.04
CA VAL A 124 0.38 -14.58 3.15
C VAL A 124 -0.45 -15.78 3.57
N LYS A 125 -1.66 -15.53 4.09
CA LYS A 125 -2.52 -16.61 4.59
C LYS A 125 -2.99 -17.55 3.49
N VAL A 126 -2.91 -18.86 3.71
CA VAL A 126 -3.51 -19.87 2.83
C VAL A 126 -4.97 -20.06 3.24
N LYS A 127 -5.91 -19.84 2.31
CA LYS A 127 -7.36 -19.75 2.64
C LYS A 127 -7.99 -21.08 3.10
N GLU A 128 -7.46 -22.22 2.67
CA GLU A 128 -8.00 -23.54 3.01
C GLU A 128 -6.96 -24.45 3.68
N GLN A 129 -6.73 -24.24 4.98
CA GLN A 129 -5.70 -24.96 5.75
C GLN A 129 -5.88 -26.49 5.81
N LYS A 130 -7.13 -26.98 5.89
CA LYS A 130 -7.42 -28.43 5.97
C LYS A 130 -6.97 -29.22 4.74
N ASN A 131 -6.93 -28.57 3.58
CA ASN A 131 -6.44 -29.13 2.32
C ASN A 131 -5.31 -28.25 1.75
N ALA A 132 -4.55 -27.56 2.61
CA ALA A 132 -3.54 -26.60 2.18
C ALA A 132 -2.54 -27.25 1.22
N ALA A 133 -2.17 -28.51 1.47
CA ALA A 133 -1.29 -29.26 0.58
C ALA A 133 -1.81 -29.37 -0.87
N ASP A 134 -3.12 -29.47 -1.08
CA ASP A 134 -3.74 -29.61 -2.40
C ASP A 134 -4.01 -28.25 -3.07
N LYS A 135 -4.09 -27.19 -2.25
CA LYS A 135 -4.40 -25.82 -2.66
C LYS A 135 -3.16 -24.93 -2.79
N ASP A 136 -2.05 -25.33 -2.17
CA ASP A 136 -0.73 -24.71 -2.23
C ASP A 136 -0.05 -25.02 -3.58
N LYS A 137 -0.68 -24.57 -4.67
CA LYS A 137 -0.21 -24.82 -6.04
C LYS A 137 1.17 -24.21 -6.29
N LEU A 138 1.47 -23.09 -5.62
CA LEU A 138 2.73 -22.37 -5.74
C LEU A 138 3.82 -22.90 -4.80
N LYS A 139 3.47 -23.83 -3.89
CA LYS A 139 4.38 -24.45 -2.92
C LYS A 139 5.11 -23.43 -2.05
N LEU A 140 4.39 -22.39 -1.62
CA LEU A 140 4.93 -21.27 -0.84
C LEU A 140 4.83 -21.51 0.67
N ASP A 141 3.96 -22.43 1.10
CA ASP A 141 3.79 -22.86 2.49
C ASP A 141 4.38 -24.28 2.65
N ARG A 142 5.70 -24.33 2.82
CA ARG A 142 6.44 -25.61 2.87
C ARG A 142 6.23 -26.32 4.19
N ASN A 143 6.12 -25.55 5.28
CA ASN A 143 5.94 -26.08 6.63
C ASN A 143 4.48 -26.47 6.91
N LYS A 144 3.53 -26.08 6.03
CA LYS A 144 2.09 -26.38 6.09
C LYS A 144 1.42 -25.79 7.32
N ASP A 145 1.89 -24.64 7.80
CA ASP A 145 1.29 -23.92 8.92
C ASP A 145 0.10 -23.03 8.49
N GLY A 146 -0.12 -22.92 7.18
CA GLY A 146 -1.17 -22.13 6.56
C GLY A 146 -0.85 -20.63 6.46
N ILE A 147 0.41 -20.25 6.65
CA ILE A 147 0.97 -18.93 6.42
C ILE A 147 2.14 -19.09 5.44
N ALA A 148 1.93 -18.76 4.18
CA ALA A 148 3.00 -18.75 3.20
C ALA A 148 3.97 -17.58 3.45
N CYS A 149 5.25 -17.84 3.17
CA CYS A 149 6.33 -16.88 3.32
C CYS A 149 6.57 -16.41 4.76
N GLY A 150 6.15 -17.22 5.73
CA GLY A 150 6.36 -17.00 7.15
C GLY A 150 7.73 -17.50 7.61
N ALA A 151 7.86 -17.72 8.91
CA ALA A 151 9.07 -18.29 9.49
C ALA A 151 9.13 -19.80 9.20
N GLY A 152 9.89 -20.19 8.17
CA GLY A 152 10.11 -21.60 7.81
C GLY A 152 9.98 -21.95 6.33
N ASP A 153 9.60 -20.97 5.49
CA ASP A 153 9.36 -21.15 4.05
C ASP A 153 10.55 -20.79 3.15
#